data_AF-A0A2W6RRA7-F1
#
_entry.id   AF-A0A2W6RRA7-F1
#
_cell.length_a   1.000
_cell.length_b   1.000
_cell.length_c   1.000
_cell.angle_alpha   90.00
_cell.angle_beta   90.00
_cell.angle_gamma   90.00
#
_symmetry.space_group_name_H-M   'P 1'
#
loop_
_entity.id
_entity.type
_entity.pdbx_description
1 polymer ?
#
loop_
_entity_poly.entity_id
_entity_poly.type
_entity_poly.pdbx_seq_one_letter_code
_entity_poly.pdbx_strand_id
1 'polypeptide(L)'
;NPIEFNDGDTKTTVYPYTFEDALVIENKDSFKAITNATGLLKRMVEASKKEDLKELVEEAYTIINDKQAKKAEFALDVLYYEDPKKIKTPSYIKEGLDWIEEQLKSNKQGLIN
;
A
#
# COMPACT_ATOMS: atom_id res chain seq x y z
N ASN A 1 -10.46 -1.82 -3.91
CA ASN A 1 -10.69 -0.99 -5.11
C ASN A 1 -9.57 -1.20 -6.09
N PRO A 2 -9.86 -1.24 -7.40
CA PRO A 2 -8.81 -1.37 -8.42
C PRO A 2 -7.87 -0.16 -8.34
N ILE A 3 -6.59 -0.38 -8.61
CA ILE A 3 -5.61 0.67 -8.83
C ILE A 3 -5.37 0.76 -10.34
N GLU A 4 -5.45 1.97 -10.89
CA GLU A 4 -5.20 2.24 -12.31
C GLU A 4 -3.84 2.92 -12.47
N PHE A 5 -2.99 2.33 -13.30
CA PHE A 5 -1.70 2.90 -13.67
C PHE A 5 -1.73 3.29 -15.14
N ASN A 6 -1.28 4.51 -15.42
CA ASN A 6 -1.16 5.05 -16.78
C ASN A 6 0.32 5.10 -17.15
N ASP A 7 0.71 4.31 -18.14
CA ASP A 7 2.04 4.36 -18.76
C ASP A 7 1.89 4.74 -20.24
N GLY A 8 1.89 6.05 -20.50
CA GLY A 8 1.58 6.60 -21.83
C GLY A 8 0.16 6.23 -22.28
N ASP A 9 0.06 5.50 -23.39
CA ASP A 9 -1.22 5.04 -23.99
C ASP A 9 -1.76 3.76 -23.35
N THR A 10 -0.99 3.09 -22.48
CA THR A 10 -1.42 1.84 -21.86
C THR A 10 -1.97 2.09 -20.47
N LYS A 11 -3.24 1.72 -20.28
CA LYS A 11 -3.89 1.71 -18.97
C LYS A 11 -3.88 0.30 -18.41
N THR A 12 -3.25 0.10 -17.26
CA THR A 12 -3.22 -1.18 -16.56
C THR A 12 -4.00 -1.08 -15.26
N THR A 13 -4.96 -1.98 -15.09
CA THR A 13 -5.77 -2.09 -13.87
C THR A 13 -5.29 -3.28 -13.06
N VAL A 14 -5.06 -3.07 -11.77
CA VAL A 14 -4.60 -4.12 -10.84
C VAL A 14 -5.47 -4.15 -9.59
N TYR A 15 -5.55 -5.31 -8.95
CA TYR A 15 -6.40 -5.56 -7.79
C TYR A 15 -5.51 -6.03 -6.62
N PRO A 16 -5.07 -5.12 -5.75
CA PRO A 16 -4.34 -5.53 -4.55
C PRO A 16 -5.25 -6.35 -3.63
N TYR A 17 -4.66 -7.30 -2.91
CA TYR A 17 -5.39 -8.27 -2.10
C TYR A 17 -5.50 -7.86 -0.63
N THR A 18 -4.46 -7.24 -0.07
CA THR A 18 -4.42 -6.82 1.34
C THR A 18 -3.95 -5.37 1.49
N PHE A 19 -3.80 -4.93 2.74
CA PHE A 19 -3.23 -3.62 3.01
C PHE A 19 -1.77 -3.54 2.57
N GLU A 20 -0.99 -4.59 2.83
CA GLU A 20 0.46 -4.56 2.64
C GLU A 20 0.86 -4.50 1.17
N ASP A 21 0.23 -5.28 0.29
CA ASP A 21 0.52 -5.22 -1.14
C ASP A 21 -0.02 -3.93 -1.77
N ALA A 22 -1.21 -3.46 -1.40
CA ALA A 22 -1.73 -2.16 -1.81
C ALA A 22 -0.76 -1.01 -1.46
N LEU A 23 -0.19 -1.07 -0.25
CA LEU A 23 0.79 -0.10 0.23
C LEU A 23 2.03 -0.07 -0.66
N VAL A 24 2.58 -1.23 -1.00
CA VAL A 24 3.77 -1.36 -1.84
C VAL A 24 3.47 -0.92 -3.27
N ILE A 25 2.36 -1.38 -3.85
CA ILE A 25 1.98 -1.12 -5.25
C ILE A 25 1.75 0.38 -5.48
N GLU A 26 0.99 1.06 -4.60
CA GLU A 26 0.72 2.49 -4.74
C GLU A 26 1.92 3.39 -4.39
N ASN A 27 2.96 2.82 -3.76
CA ASN A 27 4.18 3.54 -3.37
C ASN A 27 5.44 2.90 -3.98
N LYS A 28 5.33 2.28 -5.17
CA LYS A 28 6.43 1.56 -5.84
C LYS A 28 7.75 2.33 -5.80
N ASP A 29 7.70 3.64 -6.09
CA ASP A 29 8.90 4.50 -6.15
C ASP A 29 9.52 4.78 -4.78
N SER A 30 8.72 4.89 -3.72
CA SER A 30 9.24 5.02 -2.36
C SER A 30 9.84 3.69 -1.89
N PHE A 31 9.15 2.57 -2.11
CA PHE A 31 9.63 1.26 -1.71
C PHE A 31 10.92 0.85 -2.43
N LYS A 32 11.05 1.10 -3.74
CA LYS A 32 12.29 0.77 -4.47
C LYS A 32 13.51 1.57 -3.99
N ALA A 33 13.29 2.70 -3.31
CA ALA A 33 14.36 3.57 -2.80
C ALA A 33 14.89 3.15 -1.41
N ILE A 34 14.21 2.23 -0.70
CA ILE A 34 14.64 1.74 0.62
C ILE A 34 15.92 0.91 0.48
N THR A 35 17.01 1.30 1.15
CA THR A 35 18.30 0.59 1.03
C THR A 35 18.61 -0.39 2.16
N ASN A 36 18.03 -0.21 3.35
CA ASN A 36 18.38 -0.96 4.56
C ASN A 36 17.30 -1.98 4.99
N ALA A 37 16.45 -2.41 4.06
CA ALA A 37 15.34 -3.31 4.36
C ALA A 37 15.81 -4.74 4.72
N THR A 38 15.07 -5.37 5.64
CA THR A 38 15.26 -6.77 6.04
C THR A 38 13.95 -7.56 5.96
N GLY A 39 14.02 -8.88 6.10
CA GLY A 39 12.84 -9.73 6.23
C GLY A 39 11.81 -9.57 5.11
N LEU A 40 10.55 -9.37 5.50
CA LEU A 40 9.43 -9.21 4.57
C LEU A 40 9.52 -7.88 3.80
N LEU A 41 9.98 -6.80 4.43
CA LEU A 41 10.17 -5.52 3.76
C LEU A 41 11.18 -5.65 2.62
N LYS A 42 12.30 -6.34 2.84
CA LYS A 42 13.31 -6.55 1.78
C LYS A 42 12.72 -7.21 0.54
N ARG A 43 11.88 -8.24 0.72
CA ARG A 43 11.21 -8.93 -0.39
C ARG A 43 10.30 -7.97 -1.17
N MET A 44 9.54 -7.12 -0.47
CA MET A 44 8.68 -6.11 -1.09
C MET A 44 9.47 -5.01 -1.82
N VAL A 45 10.62 -4.59 -1.26
CA VAL A 45 11.54 -3.65 -1.91
C VAL A 45 12.09 -4.24 -3.22
N GLU A 46 12.49 -5.50 -3.23
CA GLU A 46 12.96 -6.16 -4.46
C GLU A 46 11.83 -6.31 -5.50
N ALA A 47 10.61 -6.67 -5.08
CA ALA A 47 9.45 -6.69 -5.98
C ALA A 47 9.16 -5.29 -6.56
N SER A 48 9.33 -4.23 -5.78
CA SER A 48 9.11 -2.83 -6.22
C SER A 48 10.08 -2.36 -7.31
N LYS A 49 11.21 -3.05 -7.48
CA LYS A 49 12.19 -2.76 -8.54
C LYS A 49 11.81 -3.37 -9.88
N LYS A 50 10.77 -4.20 -9.97
CA LYS A 50 10.28 -4.74 -11.24
C LYS A 50 9.74 -3.62 -12.11
N GLU A 51 10.15 -3.59 -13.38
CA GLU A 51 9.66 -2.59 -14.33
C GLU A 51 8.20 -2.86 -14.68
N ASP A 52 7.86 -4.12 -14.99
CA ASP A 52 6.49 -4.54 -15.25
C ASP A 52 5.66 -4.51 -13.96
N LEU A 53 4.57 -3.74 -14.01
CA LEU A 53 3.60 -3.64 -12.94
C LEU A 53 2.91 -4.98 -12.63
N LYS A 54 2.66 -5.82 -13.64
CA LYS A 54 2.04 -7.13 -13.42
C LYS A 54 2.95 -8.04 -12.61
N GLU A 55 4.25 -8.05 -12.94
CA GLU A 55 5.24 -8.80 -12.17
C GLU A 55 5.30 -8.32 -10.72
N LEU A 56 5.30 -7.00 -10.48
CA LEU A 56 5.22 -6.45 -9.12
C LEU A 56 3.97 -6.95 -8.37
N VAL A 57 2.79 -6.90 -8.99
CA VAL A 57 1.53 -7.28 -8.33
C VAL A 57 1.51 -8.77 -8.01
N GLU A 58 1.91 -9.62 -8.95
CA GLU A 58 1.97 -11.07 -8.74
C GLU A 58 3.01 -11.46 -7.68
N GLU A 59 4.17 -10.80 -7.68
CA GLU A 59 5.23 -11.05 -6.71
C GLU A 59 4.83 -10.54 -5.32
N ALA A 60 4.26 -9.34 -5.20
CA ALA A 60 3.77 -8.80 -3.93
C ALA A 60 2.66 -9.68 -3.32
N TYR A 61 1.71 -10.14 -4.15
CA TYR A 61 0.68 -11.10 -3.74
C TYR A 61 1.30 -12.41 -3.21
N THR A 62 2.31 -12.92 -3.91
CA THR A 62 2.98 -14.17 -3.52
C THR A 62 3.75 -14.00 -2.21
N ILE A 63 4.45 -12.89 -2.04
CA ILE A 63 5.20 -12.55 -0.83
C ILE A 63 4.27 -12.43 0.38
N ILE A 64 3.12 -11.76 0.23
CA ILE A 64 2.25 -11.47 1.37
C ILE A 64 1.39 -12.67 1.81
N ASN A 65 1.16 -13.62 0.91
CA ASN A 65 0.44 -14.87 1.19
C ASN A 65 1.35 -16.04 1.59
N ASP A 66 2.67 -15.82 1.63
CA ASP A 66 3.60 -16.76 2.21
C ASP A 66 3.22 -17.03 3.68
N LYS A 67 3.17 -18.30 4.08
CA LYS A 67 2.83 -18.68 5.46
C LYS A 67 3.81 -18.11 6.49
N GLN A 68 5.01 -17.76 6.06
CA GLN A 68 6.04 -17.14 6.89
C GLN A 68 6.02 -15.61 6.81
N ALA A 69 5.05 -15.01 6.10
CA ALA A 69 4.92 -13.56 6.00
C ALA A 69 4.58 -12.96 7.36
N LYS A 70 5.57 -12.27 7.95
CA LYS A 70 5.44 -11.59 9.23
C LYS A 70 4.90 -10.17 9.05
N LYS A 71 3.60 -10.06 8.80
CA LYS A 71 2.91 -8.80 8.45
C LYS A 71 3.05 -7.70 9.52
N ALA A 72 3.00 -8.09 10.80
CA ALA A 72 3.19 -7.14 11.90
C ALA A 72 4.62 -6.56 11.93
N GLU A 73 5.64 -7.40 11.72
CA GLU A 73 7.04 -6.94 11.61
C GLU A 73 7.20 -6.03 10.39
N PHE A 74 6.60 -6.38 9.25
CA PHE A 74 6.60 -5.53 8.06
C PHE A 74 6.01 -4.14 8.31
N ALA A 75 4.87 -4.04 9.00
CA ALA A 75 4.27 -2.74 9.30
C ALA A 75 5.19 -1.87 10.19
N LEU A 76 5.89 -2.48 11.14
CA LEU A 76 6.87 -1.80 11.98
C LEU A 76 8.12 -1.39 11.19
N ASP A 77 8.62 -2.26 10.33
CA ASP A 77 9.76 -1.97 9.44
C ASP A 77 9.43 -0.79 8.52
N VAL A 78 8.24 -0.77 7.91
CA VAL A 78 7.82 0.35 7.06
C VAL A 78 7.78 1.67 7.85
N LEU A 79 7.23 1.65 9.07
CA LEU A 79 7.19 2.83 9.95
C LEU A 79 8.59 3.33 10.34
N TYR A 80 9.57 2.42 10.40
CA TYR A 80 10.92 2.73 10.84
C TYR A 80 11.83 3.21 9.70
N TYR A 81 11.74 2.58 8.52
CA TYR A 81 12.64 2.84 7.40
C TYR A 81 12.17 3.95 6.46
N GLU A 82 10.89 4.30 6.51
CA GLU A 82 10.32 5.35 5.67
C GLU A 82 9.67 6.45 6.52
N ASP A 83 9.79 7.70 6.06
CA ASP A 83 9.03 8.81 6.65
C ASP A 83 7.55 8.57 6.32
N PRO A 84 6.66 8.40 7.33
CA PRO A 84 5.25 8.13 7.09
C PRO A 84 4.57 9.20 6.24
N LYS A 85 5.10 10.44 6.23
CA LYS A 85 4.59 11.53 5.39
C LYS A 85 4.91 11.36 3.91
N LYS A 86 5.90 10.53 3.56
CA LYS A 86 6.28 10.20 2.19
C LYS A 86 5.55 8.97 1.66
N ILE A 87 4.87 8.23 2.53
CA ILE A 87 4.04 7.09 2.15
C ILE A 87 2.62 7.59 1.89
N LYS A 88 2.16 7.41 0.65
CA LYS A 88 0.77 7.61 0.28
C LYS A 88 -0.08 6.52 0.93
N THR A 89 -1.12 6.94 1.65
CA THR A 89 -2.17 6.04 2.12
C THR A 89 -2.81 5.33 0.92
N PRO A 90 -2.93 3.99 0.92
CA PRO A 90 -3.61 3.26 -0.14
C PRO A 90 -5.01 3.83 -0.38
N SER A 91 -5.39 3.95 -1.65
CA SER A 91 -6.58 4.70 -2.06
C SER A 91 -7.85 4.14 -1.42
N TYR A 92 -7.99 2.81 -1.33
CA TYR A 92 -9.15 2.19 -0.68
C TYR A 92 -9.22 2.44 0.85
N ILE A 93 -8.06 2.56 1.53
CA ILE A 93 -8.03 2.93 2.95
C ILE A 93 -8.40 4.39 3.10
N LYS A 94 -7.87 5.27 2.24
CA LYS A 94 -8.21 6.69 2.25
C LYS A 94 -9.71 6.89 2.07
N GLU A 95 -10.31 6.25 1.06
CA GLU A 95 -11.75 6.30 0.81
C GLU A 95 -12.56 5.81 2.02
N GLY A 96 -12.15 4.70 2.64
CA GLY A 96 -12.79 4.19 3.85
C GLY A 96 -12.71 5.15 5.04
N LEU A 97 -11.54 5.80 5.24
CA LEU A 97 -11.34 6.78 6.31
C LEU A 97 -12.13 8.06 6.07
N ASP A 98 -12.14 8.58 4.83
CA ASP A 98 -12.93 9.73 4.44
C ASP A 98 -14.43 9.45 4.67
N TRP A 99 -14.90 8.26 4.28
CA TRP A 99 -16.27 7.83 4.53
C TRP A 99 -16.59 7.79 6.03
N ILE A 100 -15.71 7.22 6.88
CA ILE A 100 -15.90 7.23 8.34
C ILE A 100 -15.96 8.67 8.86
N GLU A 101 -15.08 9.55 8.40
CA GLU A 101 -15.06 10.94 8.81
C GLU A 101 -16.38 11.65 8.48
N GLU A 102 -16.94 11.41 7.30
CA GLU A 102 -18.26 11.91 6.88
C GLU A 102 -19.38 11.40 7.79
N GLN A 103 -19.39 10.10 8.13
CA GLN A 103 -20.39 9.53 9.04
C GLN A 103 -20.29 10.10 10.46
N LEU A 104 -19.09 10.47 10.91
CA LEU A 104 -18.90 11.08 12.22
C LEU A 104 -19.28 12.57 12.21
N LYS A 105 -19.06 13.28 11.10
CA LYS A 105 -19.49 14.68 10.94
C LYS A 105 -21.01 14.81 10.89
N SER A 106 -21.70 13.92 10.17
CA SER A 106 -23.17 13.93 10.09
C SER A 106 -23.85 13.66 11.44
N ASN A 107 -23.24 12.83 12.29
CA ASN A 107 -23.75 12.53 13.64
C ASN A 107 -23.47 13.63 14.69
N LYS A 108 -22.57 14.58 14.42
CA LYS A 108 -22.33 15.74 15.33
C LYS A 108 -23.44 16.78 15.30
N GLN A 109 -24.40 16.67 14.39
CA GLN A 109 -25.58 17.55 14.34
C GLN A 109 -26.47 17.43 15.59
N GLY A 110 -26.31 16.38 16.41
CA GLY A 110 -27.01 16.20 17.69
C GLY A 110 -26.28 16.71 18.94
N LEU A 111 -25.06 17.25 18.79
CA LEU A 111 -24.24 17.78 19.91
C LEU A 111 -24.16 19.31 19.95
N ILE A 112 -24.88 19.98 19.05
CA ILE A 112 -25.18 21.41 19.12
C ILE A 112 -26.60 21.57 19.70
N ASN A 113 -26.68 21.51 21.03
CA ASN A 113 -27.73 22.10 21.86
C ASN A 113 -27.11 22.43 23.22
#